data_AF-A0A938RPT0-F1
#
_entry.id   AF-A0A938RPT0-F1
#
_cell.length_a   1.000
_cell.length_b   1.000
_cell.length_c   1.000
_cell.angle_alpha   90.00
_cell.angle_beta   90.00
_cell.angle_gamma   90.00
#
_symmetry.space_group_name_H-M   'P 1'
#
loop_
_entity.id
_entity.type
_entity.pdbx_description
1 polymer ?
#
loop_
_entity_poly.entity_id
_entity_poly.type
_entity_poly.pdbx_seq_one_letter_code
_entity_poly.pdbx_strand_id
1 'polypeptide(L)' 'MIPLYGRVNEFATIEDAVSFLDQHRIYEGSGDFRKYEIRVEFSNGDKVEASLEAKAKVKDFLAFVAKQ' A
#
# COMPACT_ATOMS: atom_id res chain seq x y z
N MET A 1 5.92 16.41 7.18
CA MET A 1 4.65 15.70 7.46
C MET A 1 3.52 16.63 7.06
N ILE A 2 2.89 16.44 5.91
CA ILE A 2 1.70 17.20 5.50
C ILE A 2 0.58 16.17 5.34
N PRO A 3 -0.41 16.15 6.25
CA PRO A 3 -1.51 15.20 6.20
C PRO A 3 -2.60 15.80 5.33
N LEU A 4 -2.91 15.21 4.19
CA LEU A 4 -4.15 15.51 3.47
C LEU A 4 -4.61 14.26 2.73
N TYR A 5 -5.69 13.72 3.27
CA TYR A 5 -6.47 12.57 2.79
C TYR A 5 -5.75 11.23 2.77
N GLY A 6 -6.06 10.38 3.74
CA GLY A 6 -5.73 8.97 3.62
C GLY A 6 -5.49 8.34 4.98
N ARG A 7 -6.30 7.33 5.31
CA ARG A 7 -6.01 6.46 6.44
C ARG A 7 -4.64 5.83 6.20
N VAL A 8 -3.70 6.09 7.10
CA VAL A 8 -2.47 5.31 7.18
C VAL A 8 -2.86 3.98 7.83
N ASN A 9 -2.62 2.88 7.13
CA ASN A 9 -2.80 1.55 7.68
C ASN A 9 -1.42 0.91 7.76
N GLU A 10 -1.02 0.54 8.98
CA GLU A 10 0.24 -0.13 9.27
C GLU A 10 -0.05 -1.61 9.47
N PHE A 11 0.76 -2.45 8.83
CA PHE A 11 0.60 -3.90 8.89
C PHE A 11 1.92 -4.52 9.33
N ALA A 12 1.82 -5.55 10.18
CA ALA A 12 3.00 -6.30 10.62
C ALA A 12 3.56 -7.22 9.52
N THR A 13 2.71 -7.65 8.59
CA THR A 13 3.08 -8.53 7.48
C THR A 13 2.58 -8.01 6.15
N ILE A 14 3.26 -8.41 5.07
CA ILE A 14 2.83 -8.09 3.71
C ILE A 14 1.51 -8.82 3.37
N GLU A 15 1.31 -10.03 3.92
CA GLU A 15 0.08 -10.81 3.75
C GLU A 15 -1.15 -10.09 4.33
N ASP A 16 -1.01 -9.46 5.50
CA ASP A 16 -2.05 -8.63 6.10
C ASP A 16 -2.38 -7.41 5.23
N ALA A 17 -1.35 -6.75 4.67
CA ALA A 17 -1.54 -5.62 3.77
C ALA A 17 -2.28 -6.02 2.47
N VAL A 18 -1.93 -7.18 1.90
CA VAL A 18 -2.60 -7.73 0.71
C VAL A 18 -4.04 -8.12 1.03
N SER A 19 -4.29 -8.77 2.16
CA SER A 19 -5.63 -9.15 2.62
C SER A 19 -6.49 -7.92 2.88
N PHE A 20 -5.92 -6.88 3.49
CA PHE A 20 -6.58 -5.60 3.67
C PHE A 20 -6.94 -4.97 2.33
N LEU A 21 -6.03 -4.96 1.35
CA LEU A 21 -6.35 -4.47 0.01
C LEU A 21 -7.44 -5.31 -0.65
N ASP A 22 -7.52 -6.61 -0.40
CA ASP A 22 -8.57 -7.45 -0.97
C ASP A 22 -9.94 -7.15 -0.37
N GLN A 23 -10.02 -7.10 0.97
CA GLN A 23 -11.24 -6.84 1.71
C GLN A 23 -11.68 -5.37 1.64
N HIS A 24 -10.74 -4.44 1.56
CA HIS A 24 -11.01 -3.02 1.45
C HIS A 24 -11.13 -2.63 -0.02
N ARG A 25 -12.36 -2.62 -0.53
CA ARG A 25 -12.71 -1.85 -1.73
C ARG A 25 -12.56 -0.37 -1.39
N ILE A 26 -11.34 0.15 -1.52
CA ILE A 26 -11.09 1.58 -1.62
C ILE A 26 -11.93 2.04 -2.80
N TYR A 27 -12.98 2.78 -2.50
CA TYR A 27 -13.95 3.25 -3.47
C TYR A 27 -13.27 4.33 -4.29
N GLU A 28 -12.75 3.96 -5.47
CA GLU A 28 -12.11 4.88 -6.43
C GLU A 28 -13.09 5.95 -6.96
N GLY A 29 -14.38 5.86 -6.61
CA GLY A 29 -15.45 6.74 -7.08
C GLY A 29 -15.79 7.96 -6.20
N SER A 30 -15.05 8.22 -5.11
CA SER A 30 -15.35 9.32 -4.18
C SER A 30 -14.34 10.48 -4.29
N GLY A 31 -14.11 11.00 -5.49
CA GLY A 31 -13.34 12.22 -5.74
C GLY A 31 -11.81 12.11 -5.54
N ASP A 32 -11.04 12.82 -6.40
CA ASP A 32 -9.58 13.02 -6.40
C ASP A 32 -8.71 11.90 -5.76
N PHE A 33 -9.03 10.62 -6.00
CA PHE A 33 -8.10 9.55 -5.66
C PHE A 33 -6.88 9.68 -6.59
N ARG A 34 -5.78 10.23 -6.05
CA ARG A 34 -4.59 10.55 -6.85
C ARG A 34 -3.62 9.39 -6.97
N LYS A 35 -3.34 8.69 -5.86
CA LYS A 35 -2.35 7.61 -5.82
C LYS A 35 -2.39 6.85 -4.48
N TYR A 36 -1.89 5.63 -4.52
CA TYR A 36 -1.47 4.83 -3.39
C TYR A 36 0.00 5.12 -3.08
N GLU A 37 0.32 5.38 -1.81
CA GLU A 37 1.69 5.44 -1.31
C GLU A 37 1.91 4.26 -0.38
N ILE A 38 2.90 3.44 -0.70
CA ILE A 38 3.27 2.23 0.02
C ILE A 38 4.67 2.44 0.56
N ARG A 39 4.84 2.16 1.85
CA ARG A 39 6.15 2.16 2.51
C ARG A 39 6.29 0.85 3.27
N VAL A 40 7.27 0.05 2.86
CA VAL A 40 7.65 -1.21 3.52
C VAL A 40 8.99 -0.97 4.18
N GLU A 41 9.05 -1.16 5.50
CA GLU A 41 10.28 -1.10 6.28
C GLU A 41 10.59 -2.51 6.76
N PHE A 42 11.74 -3.03 6.35
CA PHE A 42 12.19 -4.36 6.69
C PHE A 42 13.04 -4.33 7.95
N SER A 43 13.03 -5.42 8.71
CA SER A 43 13.78 -5.54 9.96
C SER A 43 15.31 -5.51 9.77
N ASN A 44 15.79 -5.73 8.54
CA ASN A 44 17.20 -5.58 8.18
C ASN A 44 17.62 -4.12 7.93
N GLY A 45 16.69 -3.16 8.08
CA GLY A 45 16.92 -1.74 7.86
C GLY A 45 16.65 -1.26 6.43
N ASP A 46 16.32 -2.17 5.50
CA ASP A 46 15.89 -1.80 4.15
C ASP A 46 14.53 -1.12 4.17
N LYS A 47 14.37 -0.15 3.26
CA LYS A 47 13.12 0.59 3.10
C LYS A 47 12.77 0.59 1.62
N VAL A 48 11.55 0.17 1.32
CA VAL A 48 11.02 0.21 -0.04
C VAL A 48 9.80 1.10 -0.06
N GLU A 49 9.86 2.11 -0.90
CA GLU A 49 8.79 3.09 -1.08
C GLU A 49 8.29 3.01 -2.52
N ALA A 50 6.99 2.93 -2.69
CA ALA A 50 6.35 2.88 -4.00
C ALA A 50 5.13 3.80 -4.03
N SER A 51 4.98 4.52 -5.14
CA SER A 51 3.78 5.31 -5.44
C SER A 51 3.13 4.76 -6.70
N LEU A 52 1.86 4.39 -6.58
CA LEU A 52 1.14 3.64 -7.61
C LEU A 52 -0.27 4.19 -7.74
N GLU A 53 -0.76 4.36 -8.97
CA GLU A 53 -2.08 4.97 -9.19
C GLU A 53 -3.21 3.94 -9.21
N ALA A 54 -2.87 2.65 -9.41
CA ALA A 54 -3.83 1.58 -9.58
C ALA A 54 -3.68 0.50 -8.50
N LYS A 55 -4.81 0.09 -7.90
CA LYS A 55 -4.86 -0.97 -6.89
C LYS A 55 -4.26 -2.29 -7.36
N ALA A 56 -4.42 -2.63 -8.64
CA ALA A 56 -3.79 -3.83 -9.23
C ALA A 56 -2.26 -3.78 -9.12
N LYS A 57 -1.65 -2.63 -9.42
CA LYS A 57 -0.20 -2.44 -9.31
C LYS A 57 0.28 -2.52 -7.86
N VAL A 58 -0.51 -2.02 -6.91
CA VAL A 58 -0.22 -2.12 -5.46
C VAL A 58 -0.14 -3.59 -5.05
N LYS A 59 -1.09 -4.42 -5.51
CA LYS A 59 -1.07 -5.87 -5.24
C LYS A 59 0.14 -6.56 -5.86
N ASP A 60 0.44 -6.29 -7.13
CA ASP A 60 1.63 -6.83 -7.81
C ASP A 60 2.92 -6.46 -7.09
N PHE A 61 3.04 -5.20 -6.67
CA PHE A 61 4.19 -4.72 -5.93
C PHE A 61 4.35 -5.45 -4.59
N LEU A 62 3.28 -5.52 -3.78
CA LEU A 62 3.33 -6.24 -2.51
C LEU A 62 3.64 -7.73 -2.69
N ALA A 63 3.09 -8.37 -3.73
CA ALA A 63 3.39 -9.76 -4.05
C ALA A 63 4.84 -9.98 -4.51
N PHE A 64 5.44 -9.00 -5.20
CA PHE A 64 6.86 -9.02 -5.55
C PHE A 64 7.74 -8.89 -4.31
N VAL A 65 7.42 -7.92 -3.43
CA VAL A 65 8.16 -7.67 -2.19
C VAL A 65 8.05 -8.87 -1.23
N ALA A 66 6.92 -9.57 -1.18
CA ALA A 66 6.74 -10.78 -0.37
C ALA A 66 7.57 -11.99 -0.82
N LYS A 67 8.09 -11.99 -2.06
CA LYS A 67 8.91 -13.07 -2.61
C LYS A 67 10.41 -12.86 -2.42
N GLN A 68 10.82 -11.70 -1.90
CA GLN A 68 12.21 -11.35 -1.64
C GLN A 68 12.62 -11.78 -0.23
#